data_AF-A0AAV1QL52-F1
#
_entry.id   AF-A0AAV1QL52-F1
#
_cell.length_a   1.000
_cell.length_b   1.000
_cell.length_c   1.000
_cell.angle_alpha   90.00
_cell.angle_beta   90.00
_cell.angle_gamma   90.00
#
_symmetry.space_group_name_H-M   'P 1'
#
loop_
_entity.id
_entity.type
_entity.pdbx_description
1 polymer ?
#
loop_
_entity_poly.entity_id
_entity_poly.type
_entity_poly.pdbx_seq_one_letter_code
_entity_poly.pdbx_strand_id
1 'polypeptide(L)'
;MLQGAKAVSSLLCERLGVKRCALVFNPSPDQPAQIRVLPLHGLESKWQPHLANEEEFHTYDPGYCTSKSGPCWDDEALTQVQAKIRNGLPTSNAPSCFDFCGDPSDENVFSRIVRGDQQQWRVWEDNEHVAFLTPYPNTPGLTVVVPRKPLPSDIFKLRECDYEALILATYKVARLLEEGMRARGVALIFEGFEIDYAHAKLIPLLPSPDDIKNAKPQPECFQSYPGYVSSLNGPAADPETLKKIHTKITQCRPPHSWEDPQSHSTLAIKSQWYRNLFQIQNTLFHSTVEYFHSSCRYSYALTPLTTDTISSPMGLGSDSEPVSVNLLGQDIYLADSMQFVLEYFLRFQENLPGTYYISPSFRGEDPDATHLNQFYHVECELLGDMDSAISIAEGYLAYLTKSMLKKHANTILNTAGTLTHVTAMLSKLDGRTPLPRVPLDQAIPMMPSADCFEWVQDGQPQFGRKLTRKGERVLIEKYGGAVWLTEMDHLGVPFYQAYVEGTGRCKAKASDLLLGLGETLGLGERHSTPEMVQEALKHHAVPEQPYKWYINIRQVKPLLTSGWGMGTERYLCWLLQHDDIRDIHIIPRMKGMKYMP
;
A
#
# COMPACT_ATOMS: atom_id res chain seq x y z
N MET A 1 -14.30 -14.79 -11.54
CA MET A 1 -13.83 -15.63 -10.42
C MET A 1 -12.46 -16.24 -10.72
N LEU A 2 -12.27 -16.94 -11.84
CA LEU A 2 -11.02 -17.63 -12.16
C LEU A 2 -9.82 -16.72 -12.50
N GLN A 3 -10.01 -15.56 -13.13
CA GLN A 3 -8.94 -14.54 -13.22
C GLN A 3 -8.51 -14.02 -11.84
N GLY A 4 -9.47 -13.92 -10.90
CA GLY A 4 -9.18 -13.60 -9.50
C GLY A 4 -8.29 -14.65 -8.84
N ALA A 5 -8.49 -15.94 -9.13
CA ALA A 5 -7.64 -17.02 -8.62
C ALA A 5 -6.18 -16.89 -9.10
N LYS A 6 -5.96 -16.46 -10.36
CA LYS A 6 -4.63 -16.19 -10.91
C LYS A 6 -3.92 -15.02 -10.19
N ALA A 7 -4.66 -13.93 -9.95
CA ALA A 7 -4.13 -12.79 -9.20
C ALA A 7 -3.80 -13.17 -7.74
N VAL A 8 -4.70 -13.91 -7.07
CA VAL A 8 -4.49 -14.40 -5.70
C VAL A 8 -3.32 -15.38 -5.64
N SER A 9 -3.18 -16.29 -6.61
CA SER A 9 -2.03 -17.21 -6.65
C SER A 9 -0.70 -16.46 -6.76
N SER A 10 -0.64 -15.43 -7.60
CA SER A 10 0.58 -14.60 -7.75
C SER A 10 0.93 -13.92 -6.43
N LEU A 11 -0.06 -13.33 -5.75
CA LEU A 11 0.11 -12.71 -4.44
C LEU A 11 0.56 -13.72 -3.37
N LEU A 12 -0.05 -14.90 -3.32
CA LEU A 12 0.31 -15.95 -2.36
C LEU A 12 1.74 -16.45 -2.60
N CYS A 13 2.15 -16.65 -3.86
CA CYS A 13 3.52 -17.04 -4.19
C CYS A 13 4.54 -16.01 -3.69
N GLU A 14 4.29 -14.73 -3.97
CA GLU A 14 5.15 -13.64 -3.53
C GLU A 14 5.22 -13.56 -1.99
N ARG A 15 4.05 -13.54 -1.32
CA ARG A 15 3.95 -13.25 0.12
C ARG A 15 4.29 -14.44 1.01
N LEU A 16 4.02 -15.66 0.56
CA LEU A 16 4.30 -16.88 1.32
C LEU A 16 5.61 -17.55 0.91
N GLY A 17 6.26 -17.07 -0.16
CA GLY A 17 7.51 -17.65 -0.67
C GLY A 17 7.32 -19.01 -1.33
N VAL A 18 6.08 -19.38 -1.68
CA VAL A 18 5.79 -20.62 -2.42
C VAL A 18 6.02 -20.43 -3.90
N LYS A 19 6.38 -21.50 -4.62
CA LYS A 19 6.69 -21.44 -6.05
C LYS A 19 5.46 -21.49 -6.94
N ARG A 20 4.40 -22.15 -6.47
CA ARG A 20 3.14 -22.42 -7.19
C ARG A 20 1.96 -22.50 -6.22
N CYS A 21 0.77 -22.36 -6.77
CA CYS A 21 -0.48 -22.72 -6.10
C CYS A 21 -1.27 -23.73 -6.92
N ALA A 22 -2.08 -24.53 -6.24
CA ALA A 22 -3.12 -25.34 -6.87
C ALA A 22 -4.48 -24.64 -6.77
N LEU A 23 -5.42 -25.07 -7.60
CA LEU A 23 -6.82 -24.68 -7.54
C LEU A 23 -7.68 -25.91 -7.25
N VAL A 24 -8.59 -25.80 -6.28
CA VAL A 24 -9.62 -26.80 -6.04
C VAL A 24 -10.99 -26.12 -6.01
N PHE A 25 -11.91 -26.65 -6.81
CA PHE A 25 -13.32 -26.26 -6.82
C PHE A 25 -14.16 -27.51 -6.60
N ASN A 26 -14.93 -27.54 -5.52
CA ASN A 26 -15.88 -28.61 -5.22
C ASN A 26 -17.29 -27.99 -5.04
N PRO A 27 -18.20 -28.15 -6.02
CA PRO A 27 -19.52 -27.55 -5.93
C PRO A 27 -20.37 -28.22 -4.84
N SER A 28 -21.14 -27.41 -4.10
CA SER A 28 -22.13 -27.89 -3.13
C SER A 28 -23.46 -27.17 -3.37
N PRO A 29 -24.61 -27.88 -3.42
CA PRO A 29 -25.91 -27.27 -3.68
C PRO A 29 -26.31 -26.21 -2.66
N ASP A 30 -25.88 -26.40 -1.40
CA ASP A 30 -26.33 -25.59 -0.25
C ASP A 30 -25.37 -24.45 0.10
N GLN A 31 -24.30 -24.26 -0.69
CA GLN A 31 -23.28 -23.24 -0.43
C GLN A 31 -23.00 -22.39 -1.68
N PRO A 32 -22.63 -21.10 -1.50
CA PRO A 32 -22.11 -20.30 -2.60
C PRO A 32 -20.89 -20.97 -3.24
N ALA A 33 -20.69 -20.73 -4.54
CA ALA A 33 -19.52 -21.23 -5.25
C ALA A 33 -18.22 -20.74 -4.61
N GLN A 34 -17.36 -21.69 -4.23
CA GLN A 34 -16.09 -21.42 -3.56
C GLN A 34 -14.93 -22.01 -4.36
N ILE A 35 -13.92 -21.18 -4.62
CA ILE A 35 -12.64 -21.63 -5.17
C ILE A 35 -11.60 -21.57 -4.07
N ARG A 36 -10.83 -22.65 -3.93
CA ARG A 36 -9.70 -22.73 -3.01
C ARG A 36 -8.41 -22.59 -3.81
N VAL A 37 -7.60 -21.57 -3.49
CA VAL A 37 -6.25 -21.42 -4.03
C VAL A 37 -5.28 -21.87 -2.96
N LEU A 38 -4.60 -22.99 -3.20
CA LEU A 38 -3.78 -23.67 -2.19
C LEU A 38 -2.30 -23.39 -2.47
N PRO A 39 -1.58 -22.66 -1.59
CA PRO A 39 -0.14 -22.47 -1.74
C PRO A 39 0.60 -23.80 -1.50
N LEU A 40 1.44 -24.21 -2.46
CA LEU A 40 2.15 -25.49 -2.39
C LEU A 40 3.53 -25.29 -1.75
N HIS A 41 3.62 -25.59 -0.46
CA HIS A 41 4.84 -25.45 0.34
C HIS A 41 5.83 -26.61 0.12
N GLY A 42 7.12 -26.37 0.32
CA GLY A 42 8.16 -27.41 0.27
C GLY A 42 8.65 -27.80 -1.13
N LEU A 43 8.20 -27.08 -2.17
CA LEU A 43 8.63 -27.33 -3.55
C LEU A 43 9.92 -26.59 -3.91
N GLU A 44 10.76 -27.26 -4.70
CA GLU A 44 11.96 -26.68 -5.29
C GLU A 44 11.66 -25.78 -6.50
N SER A 45 12.65 -25.03 -6.99
CA SER A 45 12.51 -24.18 -8.18
C SER A 45 12.42 -24.99 -9.47
N LYS A 46 13.13 -26.12 -9.54
CA LYS A 46 13.09 -27.04 -10.67
C LYS A 46 11.88 -27.96 -10.52
N TRP A 47 11.09 -28.09 -11.60
CA TRP A 47 9.96 -29.02 -11.59
C TRP A 47 10.47 -30.46 -11.54
N GLN A 48 9.81 -31.27 -10.71
CA GLN A 48 9.95 -32.72 -10.66
C GLN A 48 8.60 -33.33 -10.30
N PRO A 49 8.31 -34.58 -10.73
CA PRO A 49 7.07 -35.24 -10.37
C PRO A 49 6.96 -35.42 -8.85
N HIS A 50 5.80 -35.10 -8.29
CA HIS A 50 5.47 -35.35 -6.89
C HIS A 50 4.14 -36.10 -6.84
N LEU A 51 4.21 -37.42 -6.63
CA LEU A 51 3.05 -38.31 -6.63
C LEU A 51 2.61 -38.61 -5.20
N ALA A 52 1.31 -38.77 -5.00
CA ALA A 52 0.77 -39.30 -3.74
C ALA A 52 1.23 -40.76 -3.53
N ASN A 53 1.52 -41.11 -2.28
CA ASN A 53 1.91 -42.48 -1.92
C ASN A 53 0.74 -43.47 -1.87
N GLU A 54 -0.49 -42.96 -1.83
CA GLU A 54 -1.70 -43.74 -1.62
C GLU A 54 -2.65 -43.53 -2.79
N GLU A 55 -3.26 -44.63 -3.24
CA GLU A 55 -4.38 -44.60 -4.17
C GLU A 55 -5.70 -44.40 -3.42
N GLU A 56 -6.66 -43.79 -4.09
CA GLU A 56 -7.99 -43.56 -3.53
C GLU A 56 -9.06 -43.78 -4.59
N PHE A 57 -10.14 -44.50 -4.27
CA PHE A 57 -11.24 -44.76 -5.19
C PHE A 57 -12.58 -44.76 -4.47
N HIS A 58 -13.55 -44.03 -5.02
CA HIS A 58 -14.93 -43.99 -4.56
C HIS A 58 -15.89 -44.16 -5.73
N THR A 59 -16.85 -45.07 -5.60
CA THR A 59 -17.89 -45.27 -6.61
C THR A 59 -18.90 -44.11 -6.64
N TYR A 60 -19.04 -43.39 -5.53
CA TYR A 60 -19.96 -42.28 -5.31
C TYR A 60 -19.25 -41.10 -4.64
N ASP A 61 -19.84 -39.91 -4.70
CA ASP A 61 -19.30 -38.70 -4.08
C ASP A 61 -19.11 -38.87 -2.55
N PRO A 62 -17.85 -38.88 -2.04
CA PRO A 62 -17.57 -39.02 -0.61
C PRO A 62 -17.78 -37.70 0.17
N GLY A 63 -18.19 -36.62 -0.50
CA GLY A 63 -18.38 -35.27 0.06
C GLY A 63 -17.15 -34.36 -0.08
N TYR A 64 -16.10 -34.82 -0.76
CA TYR A 64 -14.91 -34.04 -1.12
C TYR A 64 -14.35 -34.55 -2.46
N CYS A 65 -13.48 -33.76 -3.06
CA CYS A 65 -12.68 -34.18 -4.22
C CYS A 65 -11.20 -34.19 -3.87
N THR A 66 -10.44 -35.07 -4.51
CA THR A 66 -8.99 -35.22 -4.36
C THR A 66 -8.34 -35.45 -5.72
N SER A 67 -7.08 -35.06 -5.86
CA SER A 67 -6.32 -35.30 -7.07
C SER A 67 -5.56 -36.64 -7.09
N LYS A 68 -5.61 -37.42 -5.99
CA LYS A 68 -5.00 -38.76 -5.91
C LYS A 68 -5.47 -39.65 -7.07
N SER A 69 -4.56 -40.49 -7.55
CA SER A 69 -4.89 -41.53 -8.52
C SER A 69 -5.67 -42.67 -7.86
N GLY A 70 -6.53 -43.33 -8.63
CA GLY A 70 -7.16 -44.60 -8.22
C GLY A 70 -6.46 -45.82 -8.84
N PRO A 71 -6.99 -47.03 -8.59
CA PRO A 71 -6.47 -48.24 -9.22
C PRO A 71 -6.69 -48.20 -10.74
N CYS A 72 -5.83 -48.90 -11.49
CA CYS A 72 -5.98 -49.01 -12.93
C CYS A 72 -7.30 -49.70 -13.29
N TRP A 73 -8.09 -49.07 -14.16
CA TRP A 73 -9.29 -49.65 -14.74
C TRP A 73 -8.98 -50.43 -16.01
N ASP A 74 -9.81 -51.42 -16.31
CA ASP A 74 -9.74 -52.17 -17.56
C ASP A 74 -10.36 -51.38 -18.73
N ASP A 75 -9.93 -51.75 -19.94
CA ASP A 75 -10.33 -51.08 -21.19
C ASP A 75 -11.84 -51.13 -21.45
N GLU A 76 -12.52 -52.20 -21.03
CA GLU A 76 -13.95 -52.38 -21.25
C GLU A 76 -14.74 -51.40 -20.37
N ALA A 77 -14.38 -51.29 -19.09
CA ALA A 77 -14.98 -50.35 -18.15
C ALA A 77 -14.82 -48.89 -18.62
N LEU A 78 -13.61 -48.52 -19.08
CA LEU A 78 -13.34 -47.18 -19.62
C LEU A 78 -14.13 -46.91 -20.91
N THR A 79 -14.26 -47.89 -21.80
CA THR A 79 -15.05 -47.79 -23.04
C THR A 79 -16.53 -47.59 -22.73
N GLN A 80 -17.08 -48.29 -21.75
CA GLN A 80 -18.48 -48.13 -21.33
C GLN A 80 -18.75 -46.73 -20.76
N VAL A 81 -17.85 -46.20 -19.92
CA VAL A 81 -17.96 -44.85 -19.38
C VAL A 81 -17.81 -43.79 -20.47
N GLN A 82 -16.86 -43.97 -21.38
CA GLN A 82 -16.66 -43.08 -22.53
C GLN A 82 -17.94 -43.00 -23.38
N ALA A 83 -18.57 -44.14 -23.69
CA ALA A 83 -19.81 -44.18 -24.45
C ALA A 83 -20.95 -43.41 -23.77
N LYS A 84 -21.09 -43.54 -22.43
CA LYS A 84 -22.09 -42.78 -21.66
C LYS A 84 -21.89 -41.27 -21.79
N ILE A 85 -20.65 -40.80 -21.68
CA ILE A 85 -20.33 -39.37 -21.77
C ILE A 85 -20.53 -38.85 -23.19
N ARG A 86 -20.03 -39.59 -24.21
CA ARG A 86 -20.14 -39.20 -25.62
C ARG A 86 -21.57 -39.19 -26.15
N ASN A 87 -22.49 -39.92 -25.54
CA ASN A 87 -23.91 -39.86 -25.91
C ASN A 87 -24.54 -38.47 -25.73
N GLY A 88 -23.95 -37.60 -24.90
CA GLY A 88 -24.36 -36.19 -24.77
C GLY A 88 -23.83 -35.28 -25.88
N LEU A 89 -22.92 -35.75 -26.74
CA LEU A 89 -22.40 -34.95 -27.85
C LEU A 89 -23.39 -34.89 -29.01
N PRO A 90 -23.44 -33.77 -29.76
CA PRO A 90 -24.23 -33.68 -30.99
C PRO A 90 -23.89 -34.76 -32.01
N THR A 91 -22.63 -35.21 -32.04
CA THR A 91 -22.10 -36.26 -32.93
C THR A 91 -21.22 -37.24 -32.15
N SER A 92 -21.85 -38.17 -31.43
CA SER A 92 -21.17 -39.13 -30.55
C SER A 92 -20.12 -40.02 -31.24
N ASN A 93 -20.20 -40.20 -32.55
CA ASN A 93 -19.30 -41.06 -33.35
C ASN A 93 -18.34 -40.28 -34.26
N ALA A 94 -18.14 -38.97 -34.03
CA ALA A 94 -17.14 -38.21 -34.78
C ALA A 94 -15.73 -38.79 -34.58
N PRO A 95 -14.91 -38.92 -35.64
CA PRO A 95 -13.53 -39.41 -35.53
C PRO A 95 -12.67 -38.41 -34.74
N SER A 96 -11.74 -38.93 -33.96
CA SER A 96 -10.81 -38.10 -33.18
C SER A 96 -9.85 -37.34 -34.09
N CYS A 97 -9.57 -36.08 -33.76
CA CYS A 97 -8.55 -35.28 -34.43
C CYS A 97 -7.22 -35.40 -33.68
N PHE A 98 -6.16 -35.82 -34.36
CA PHE A 98 -4.84 -36.07 -33.76
C PHE A 98 -3.85 -34.92 -33.95
N ASP A 99 -4.34 -33.75 -34.36
CA ASP A 99 -3.52 -32.55 -34.52
C ASP A 99 -2.87 -32.18 -33.18
N PHE A 100 -1.54 -32.05 -33.22
CA PHE A 100 -0.71 -31.67 -32.08
C PHE A 100 0.02 -30.37 -32.42
N CYS A 101 -0.11 -29.36 -31.54
CA CYS A 101 0.39 -28.01 -31.76
C CYS A 101 1.73 -27.79 -31.05
N GLY A 102 2.63 -28.77 -31.14
CA GLY A 102 3.94 -28.78 -30.49
C GLY A 102 5.00 -29.50 -31.34
N ASP A 103 6.15 -29.79 -30.74
CA ASP A 103 7.21 -30.58 -31.40
C ASP A 103 6.78 -32.05 -31.55
N PRO A 104 6.69 -32.61 -32.78
CA PRO A 104 6.27 -34.00 -32.97
C PRO A 104 7.13 -35.03 -32.21
N SER A 105 8.36 -34.68 -31.83
CA SER A 105 9.27 -35.51 -31.03
C SER A 105 9.06 -35.42 -29.50
N ASP A 106 8.08 -34.65 -29.03
CA ASP A 106 7.79 -34.52 -27.60
C ASP A 106 7.25 -35.83 -27.01
N GLU A 107 8.04 -36.45 -26.14
CA GLU A 107 7.75 -37.74 -25.48
C GLU A 107 6.87 -37.63 -24.22
N ASN A 108 6.39 -36.42 -23.87
CA ASN A 108 5.43 -36.26 -22.77
C ASN A 108 4.19 -37.14 -23.02
N VAL A 109 3.70 -37.80 -21.96
CA VAL A 109 2.56 -38.71 -22.04
C VAL A 109 1.31 -38.03 -22.63
N PHE A 110 1.03 -36.77 -22.29
CA PHE A 110 -0.11 -36.05 -22.85
C PHE A 110 0.12 -35.65 -24.31
N SER A 111 1.36 -35.32 -24.71
CA SER A 111 1.71 -35.08 -26.11
C SER A 111 1.46 -36.33 -26.97
N ARG A 112 1.87 -37.51 -26.48
CA ARG A 112 1.60 -38.81 -27.12
C ARG A 112 0.10 -39.14 -27.19
N ILE A 113 -0.67 -38.85 -26.14
CA ILE A 113 -2.14 -39.01 -26.15
C ILE A 113 -2.79 -38.07 -27.19
N VAL A 114 -2.39 -36.81 -27.26
CA VAL A 114 -2.94 -35.86 -28.25
C VAL A 114 -2.66 -36.33 -29.68
N ARG A 115 -1.49 -36.90 -29.95
CA ARG A 115 -1.12 -37.48 -31.25
C ARG A 115 -1.74 -38.85 -31.55
N GLY A 116 -2.29 -39.54 -30.53
CA GLY A 116 -2.85 -40.87 -30.69
C GLY A 116 -1.81 -42.01 -30.66
N ASP A 117 -0.59 -41.71 -30.21
CA ASP A 117 0.50 -42.69 -30.04
C ASP A 117 0.28 -43.60 -28.82
N GLN A 118 -0.67 -43.25 -27.96
CA GLN A 118 -1.05 -43.96 -26.74
C GLN A 118 -2.54 -44.31 -26.78
N GLN A 119 -2.90 -45.42 -26.14
CA GLN A 119 -4.29 -45.79 -25.91
C GLN A 119 -5.01 -44.71 -25.08
N GLN A 120 -6.24 -44.40 -25.46
CA GLN A 120 -6.98 -43.27 -24.90
C GLN A 120 -8.49 -43.43 -25.07
N TRP A 121 -9.24 -42.79 -24.17
CA TRP A 121 -10.70 -42.78 -24.17
C TRP A 121 -11.22 -41.34 -24.22
N ARG A 122 -11.16 -40.72 -25.41
CA ARG A 122 -11.56 -39.32 -25.63
C ARG A 122 -13.07 -39.13 -25.48
N VAL A 123 -13.45 -38.17 -24.66
CA VAL A 123 -14.86 -37.84 -24.39
C VAL A 123 -15.29 -36.54 -25.05
N TRP A 124 -14.36 -35.63 -25.34
CA TRP A 124 -14.64 -34.36 -26.00
C TRP A 124 -13.35 -33.77 -26.58
N GLU A 125 -13.44 -32.98 -27.64
CA GLU A 125 -12.31 -32.23 -28.20
C GLU A 125 -12.79 -31.00 -28.99
N ASP A 126 -11.90 -30.04 -29.17
CA ASP A 126 -12.01 -28.94 -30.12
C ASP A 126 -10.67 -28.69 -30.83
N ASN A 127 -10.55 -27.56 -31.52
CA ASN A 127 -9.35 -27.18 -32.27
C ASN A 127 -8.13 -26.92 -31.37
N GLU A 128 -8.33 -26.69 -30.06
CA GLU A 128 -7.27 -26.30 -29.13
C GLU A 128 -7.10 -27.27 -27.96
N HIS A 129 -8.11 -28.11 -27.66
CA HIS A 129 -8.14 -28.95 -26.47
C HIS A 129 -8.64 -30.37 -26.74
N VAL A 130 -8.23 -31.29 -25.89
CA VAL A 130 -8.66 -32.68 -25.86
C VAL A 130 -9.03 -33.06 -24.44
N ALA A 131 -10.13 -33.78 -24.26
CA ALA A 131 -10.57 -34.33 -22.98
C ALA A 131 -10.70 -35.85 -23.07
N PHE A 132 -10.12 -36.57 -22.12
CA PHE A 132 -10.08 -38.04 -22.10
C PHE A 132 -10.17 -38.60 -20.68
N LEU A 133 -10.65 -39.83 -20.55
CA LEU A 133 -10.65 -40.54 -19.27
C LEU A 133 -9.23 -40.95 -18.88
N THR A 134 -8.89 -40.79 -17.60
CA THR A 134 -7.66 -41.38 -17.06
C THR A 134 -7.85 -42.90 -16.86
N PRO A 135 -6.82 -43.72 -17.09
CA PRO A 135 -6.85 -45.13 -16.71
C PRO A 135 -6.78 -45.35 -15.19
N TYR A 136 -6.44 -44.32 -14.40
CA TYR A 136 -6.35 -44.36 -12.93
C TYR A 136 -7.42 -43.48 -12.25
N PRO A 137 -8.73 -43.67 -12.54
CA PRO A 137 -9.76 -42.78 -12.03
C PRO A 137 -9.96 -43.02 -10.53
N ASN A 138 -10.07 -41.95 -9.74
CA ASN A 138 -10.51 -42.04 -8.34
C ASN A 138 -12.04 -42.01 -8.17
N THR A 139 -12.76 -41.70 -9.26
CA THR A 139 -14.22 -41.79 -9.39
C THR A 139 -14.57 -42.14 -10.83
N PRO A 140 -15.63 -42.92 -11.09
CA PRO A 140 -16.07 -43.18 -12.47
C PRO A 140 -16.27 -41.87 -13.26
N GLY A 141 -15.64 -41.79 -14.44
CA GLY A 141 -15.74 -40.63 -15.32
C GLY A 141 -14.75 -39.51 -15.05
N LEU A 142 -13.75 -39.70 -14.18
CA LEU A 142 -12.65 -38.73 -14.01
C LEU A 142 -12.02 -38.44 -15.37
N THR A 143 -12.06 -37.18 -15.77
CA THR A 143 -11.64 -36.73 -17.09
C THR A 143 -10.53 -35.71 -16.97
N VAL A 144 -9.48 -35.88 -17.77
CA VAL A 144 -8.39 -34.93 -17.90
C VAL A 144 -8.62 -34.09 -19.16
N VAL A 145 -8.56 -32.76 -19.03
CA VAL A 145 -8.62 -31.81 -20.15
C VAL A 145 -7.25 -31.20 -20.36
N VAL A 146 -6.71 -31.29 -21.57
CA VAL A 146 -5.39 -30.79 -21.94
C VAL A 146 -5.46 -29.93 -23.20
N PRO A 147 -4.64 -28.87 -23.34
CA PRO A 147 -4.43 -28.19 -24.62
C PRO A 147 -3.68 -29.09 -25.60
N ARG A 148 -3.90 -28.94 -26.91
CA ARG A 148 -3.12 -29.58 -27.98
C ARG A 148 -1.71 -29.02 -28.09
N LYS A 149 -1.52 -27.79 -27.59
CA LYS A 149 -0.22 -27.15 -27.49
C LYS A 149 0.45 -27.58 -26.18
N PRO A 150 1.73 -28.00 -26.19
CA PRO A 150 2.46 -28.34 -24.97
C PRO A 150 2.72 -27.07 -24.16
N LEU A 151 1.91 -26.88 -23.14
CA LEU A 151 1.99 -25.76 -22.20
C LEU A 151 2.47 -26.27 -20.83
N PRO A 152 3.22 -25.47 -20.05
CA PRO A 152 3.72 -25.88 -18.75
C PRO A 152 2.58 -26.12 -17.75
N SER A 153 2.79 -26.99 -16.77
CA SER A 153 1.72 -27.40 -15.84
C SER A 153 1.28 -26.32 -14.84
N ASP A 154 2.04 -25.23 -14.72
CA ASP A 154 1.70 -24.08 -13.87
C ASP A 154 0.62 -23.22 -14.53
N ILE A 155 -0.64 -23.64 -14.38
CA ILE A 155 -1.81 -23.02 -15.00
C ILE A 155 -1.90 -21.51 -14.73
N PHE A 156 -1.52 -21.07 -13.53
CA PHE A 156 -1.57 -19.65 -13.16
C PHE A 156 -0.49 -18.79 -13.85
N LYS A 157 0.54 -19.39 -14.43
CA LYS A 157 1.58 -18.69 -15.22
C LYS A 157 1.37 -18.75 -16.72
N LEU A 158 0.30 -19.40 -17.19
CA LEU A 158 -0.05 -19.39 -18.62
C LEU A 158 -0.36 -17.97 -19.11
N ARG A 159 -0.18 -17.74 -20.41
CA ARG A 159 -0.65 -16.51 -21.06
C ARG A 159 -2.15 -16.39 -20.89
N GLU A 160 -2.65 -15.16 -20.87
CA GLU A 160 -4.08 -14.90 -20.61
C GLU A 160 -5.01 -15.63 -21.58
N CYS A 161 -4.69 -15.61 -22.88
CA CYS A 161 -5.46 -16.34 -23.90
C CYS A 161 -5.47 -17.86 -23.68
N ASP A 162 -4.32 -18.46 -23.36
CA ASP A 162 -4.21 -19.90 -23.13
C ASP A 162 -4.97 -20.32 -21.85
N TYR A 163 -4.92 -19.50 -20.80
CA TYR A 163 -5.66 -19.73 -19.56
C TYR A 163 -7.17 -19.68 -19.78
N GLU A 164 -7.67 -18.64 -20.46
CA GLU A 164 -9.09 -18.47 -20.73
C GLU A 164 -9.66 -19.58 -21.61
N ALA A 165 -8.93 -19.98 -22.64
CA ALA A 165 -9.32 -21.07 -23.52
C ALA A 165 -9.44 -22.40 -22.76
N LEU A 166 -8.47 -22.71 -21.89
CA LEU A 166 -8.53 -23.91 -21.04
C LEU A 166 -9.72 -23.86 -20.07
N ILE A 167 -9.98 -22.72 -19.42
CA ILE A 167 -11.16 -22.56 -18.55
C ILE A 167 -12.46 -22.85 -19.32
N LEU A 168 -12.62 -22.27 -20.52
CA LEU A 168 -13.82 -22.49 -21.32
C LEU A 168 -13.97 -23.95 -21.76
N ALA A 169 -12.87 -24.62 -22.12
CA ALA A 169 -12.86 -26.04 -22.42
C ALA A 169 -13.30 -26.87 -21.21
N THR A 170 -12.75 -26.61 -20.02
CA THR A 170 -13.14 -27.31 -18.79
C THR A 170 -14.62 -27.13 -18.45
N TYR A 171 -15.18 -25.94 -18.67
CA TYR A 171 -16.61 -25.68 -18.48
C TYR A 171 -17.48 -26.52 -19.40
N LYS A 172 -17.15 -26.59 -20.70
CA LYS A 172 -17.88 -27.40 -21.68
C LYS A 172 -17.84 -28.89 -21.32
N VAL A 173 -16.65 -29.39 -20.97
CA VAL A 173 -16.46 -30.79 -20.59
C VAL A 173 -17.19 -31.11 -19.28
N ALA A 174 -17.17 -30.22 -18.30
CA ALA A 174 -17.90 -30.40 -17.04
C ALA A 174 -19.42 -30.56 -17.27
N ARG A 175 -20.03 -29.75 -18.16
CA ARG A 175 -21.44 -29.90 -18.53
C ARG A 175 -21.73 -31.27 -19.16
N LEU A 176 -20.87 -31.71 -20.07
CA LEU A 176 -20.99 -33.01 -20.71
C LEU A 176 -20.89 -34.17 -19.69
N LEU A 177 -20.00 -34.04 -18.71
CA LEU A 177 -19.84 -35.03 -17.64
C LEU A 177 -21.04 -35.07 -16.70
N GLU A 178 -21.60 -33.91 -16.33
CA GLU A 178 -22.81 -33.86 -15.50
C GLU A 178 -23.96 -34.63 -16.14
N GLU A 179 -24.21 -34.41 -17.44
CA GLU A 179 -25.27 -35.09 -18.18
C GLU A 179 -24.96 -36.58 -18.39
N GLY A 180 -23.78 -36.89 -18.92
CA GLY A 180 -23.39 -38.24 -19.30
C GLY A 180 -23.23 -39.20 -18.13
N MET A 181 -22.75 -38.69 -16.99
CA MET A 181 -22.58 -39.47 -15.77
C MET A 181 -23.73 -39.32 -14.78
N ARG A 182 -24.72 -38.46 -15.08
CA ARG A 182 -25.81 -38.09 -14.15
C ARG A 182 -25.25 -37.59 -12.80
N ALA A 183 -24.16 -36.86 -12.86
CA ALA A 183 -23.52 -36.30 -11.68
C ALA A 183 -24.29 -35.06 -11.20
N ARG A 184 -24.29 -34.81 -9.89
CA ARG A 184 -24.92 -33.60 -9.32
C ARG A 184 -24.14 -32.32 -9.62
N GLY A 185 -22.89 -32.48 -9.99
CA GLY A 185 -21.94 -31.43 -10.33
C GLY A 185 -20.60 -32.06 -10.68
N VAL A 186 -19.64 -31.22 -11.09
CA VAL A 186 -18.27 -31.65 -11.41
C VAL A 186 -17.30 -30.77 -10.65
N ALA A 187 -16.45 -31.40 -9.84
CA ALA A 187 -15.32 -30.73 -9.21
C ALA A 187 -14.18 -30.53 -10.22
N LEU A 188 -13.38 -29.48 -9.99
CA LEU A 188 -12.26 -29.09 -10.84
C LEU A 188 -11.00 -28.93 -10.00
N ILE A 189 -9.89 -29.51 -10.48
CA ILE A 189 -8.57 -29.35 -9.88
C ILE A 189 -7.54 -28.90 -10.93
N PHE A 190 -6.75 -27.88 -10.59
CA PHE A 190 -5.47 -27.54 -11.23
C PHE A 190 -4.34 -27.78 -10.24
N GLU A 191 -3.40 -28.67 -10.58
CA GLU A 191 -2.31 -29.05 -9.68
C GLU A 191 -0.96 -29.12 -10.42
N GLY A 192 -0.86 -30.00 -11.43
CA GLY A 192 0.27 -29.98 -12.37
C GLY A 192 1.58 -30.64 -11.88
N PHE A 193 1.54 -31.51 -10.86
CA PHE A 193 2.75 -32.15 -10.32
C PHE A 193 2.91 -33.63 -10.63
N GLU A 194 1.92 -34.28 -11.22
CA GLU A 194 2.10 -35.62 -11.79
C GLU A 194 2.82 -35.56 -13.14
N ILE A 195 2.41 -34.61 -14.00
CA ILE A 195 2.90 -34.44 -15.37
C ILE A 195 3.12 -32.95 -15.64
N ASP A 196 4.29 -32.58 -16.17
CA ASP A 196 4.60 -31.19 -16.55
C ASP A 196 3.94 -30.84 -17.90
N TYR A 197 2.62 -30.75 -17.88
CA TYR A 197 1.79 -30.34 -18.99
C TYR A 197 0.54 -29.68 -18.43
N ALA A 198 0.06 -28.57 -19.00
CA ALA A 198 -1.15 -27.89 -18.54
C ALA A 198 -2.35 -28.84 -18.58
N HIS A 199 -2.99 -29.12 -17.45
CA HIS A 199 -4.15 -30.00 -17.44
C HIS A 199 -5.13 -29.66 -16.32
N ALA A 200 -6.39 -29.99 -16.58
CA ALA A 200 -7.50 -29.92 -15.64
C ALA A 200 -7.97 -31.33 -15.29
N LYS A 201 -8.14 -31.63 -14.01
CA LYS A 201 -8.84 -32.83 -13.56
C LYS A 201 -10.29 -32.47 -13.27
N LEU A 202 -11.23 -33.09 -13.99
CA LEU A 202 -12.67 -32.96 -13.79
C LEU A 202 -13.21 -34.24 -13.14
N ILE A 203 -13.85 -34.06 -11.99
CA ILE A 203 -14.25 -35.15 -11.09
C ILE A 203 -15.78 -35.12 -10.94
N PRO A 204 -16.52 -36.02 -11.60
CA PRO A 204 -17.97 -36.09 -11.47
C PRO A 204 -18.40 -36.45 -10.03
N LEU A 205 -19.34 -35.68 -9.47
CA LEU A 205 -19.92 -35.94 -8.15
C LEU A 205 -21.15 -36.85 -8.28
N LEU A 206 -20.90 -38.16 -8.26
CA LEU A 206 -21.91 -39.19 -8.49
C LEU A 206 -22.81 -39.38 -7.26
N PRO A 207 -24.15 -39.44 -7.41
CA PRO A 207 -25.06 -39.66 -6.29
C PRO A 207 -24.94 -41.08 -5.73
N SER A 208 -25.02 -41.22 -4.41
CA SER A 208 -25.11 -42.54 -3.75
C SER A 208 -26.50 -43.16 -3.93
N PRO A 209 -26.64 -44.49 -4.12
CA PRO A 209 -27.93 -45.17 -4.28
C PRO A 209 -28.76 -45.19 -3.00
N ASP A 210 -28.07 -45.27 -1.86
CA ASP A 210 -28.64 -45.23 -0.53
C ASP A 210 -28.23 -43.89 0.10
N ASP A 211 -29.14 -43.20 0.81
CA ASP A 211 -28.85 -42.02 1.65
C ASP A 211 -27.98 -42.41 2.88
N ILE A 212 -26.89 -43.14 2.63
CA ILE A 212 -25.89 -43.48 3.62
C ILE A 212 -25.27 -42.16 4.04
N LYS A 213 -25.43 -41.83 5.32
CA LYS A 213 -24.68 -40.75 5.95
C LYS A 213 -23.20 -41.05 5.78
N ASN A 214 -22.56 -40.42 4.79
CA ASN A 214 -21.11 -40.46 4.63
C ASN A 214 -20.48 -40.10 5.97
N ALA A 215 -19.51 -40.90 6.41
CA ALA A 215 -18.73 -40.57 7.58
C ALA A 215 -18.15 -39.16 7.39
N LYS A 216 -18.20 -38.33 8.44
CA LYS A 216 -17.66 -36.97 8.34
C LYS A 216 -16.20 -37.07 7.89
N PRO A 217 -15.82 -36.43 6.77
CA PRO A 217 -14.46 -36.49 6.29
C PRO A 217 -13.50 -35.97 7.37
N GLN A 218 -12.38 -36.68 7.59
CA GLN A 218 -11.40 -36.24 8.57
C GLN A 218 -10.65 -35.01 8.05
N PRO A 219 -10.43 -33.99 8.88
CA PRO A 219 -9.62 -32.85 8.48
C PRO A 219 -8.17 -33.25 8.17
N GLU A 220 -7.59 -32.68 7.12
CA GLU A 220 -6.20 -32.90 6.74
C GLU A 220 -5.43 -31.58 6.60
N CYS A 221 -4.17 -31.56 7.02
CA CYS A 221 -3.29 -30.40 6.89
C CYS A 221 -1.84 -30.86 6.85
N PHE A 222 -1.09 -30.35 5.88
CA PHE A 222 0.30 -30.71 5.65
C PHE A 222 1.18 -29.47 5.65
N GLN A 223 2.37 -29.57 6.24
CA GLN A 223 3.37 -28.49 6.23
C GLN A 223 4.08 -28.35 4.87
N SER A 224 4.09 -29.42 4.08
CA SER A 224 4.68 -29.46 2.74
C SER A 224 3.77 -30.26 1.82
N TYR A 225 3.85 -29.97 0.53
CA TYR A 225 3.01 -30.58 -0.49
C TYR A 225 3.17 -32.11 -0.49
N PRO A 226 2.10 -32.89 -0.23
CA PRO A 226 2.19 -34.35 -0.07
C PRO A 226 2.11 -35.13 -1.40
N GLY A 227 2.07 -34.44 -2.55
CA GLY A 227 1.87 -35.06 -3.85
C GLY A 227 0.41 -35.15 -4.31
N TYR A 228 -0.53 -34.55 -3.58
CA TYR A 228 -1.92 -34.35 -4.00
C TYR A 228 -2.54 -33.11 -3.34
N VAL A 229 -3.71 -32.70 -3.84
CA VAL A 229 -4.58 -31.68 -3.23
C VAL A 229 -6.01 -32.19 -3.10
N SER A 230 -6.76 -31.65 -2.15
CA SER A 230 -8.17 -32.00 -1.96
C SER A 230 -9.02 -30.79 -1.55
N SER A 231 -10.34 -30.97 -1.53
CA SER A 231 -11.28 -29.98 -0.99
C SER A 231 -11.54 -30.12 0.52
N LEU A 232 -10.86 -31.05 1.20
CA LEU A 232 -11.00 -31.23 2.64
C LEU A 232 -10.56 -29.97 3.39
N ASN A 233 -11.19 -29.72 4.53
CA ASN A 233 -10.78 -28.66 5.42
C ASN A 233 -9.63 -29.15 6.31
N GLY A 234 -8.71 -28.24 6.66
CA GLY A 234 -7.80 -28.48 7.77
C GLY A 234 -8.49 -28.32 9.13
N PRO A 235 -7.77 -28.63 10.23
CA PRO A 235 -8.22 -28.27 11.56
C PRO A 235 -8.40 -26.75 11.67
N ALA A 236 -9.26 -26.30 12.58
CA ALA A 236 -9.46 -24.87 12.82
C ALA A 236 -8.12 -24.22 13.21
N ALA A 237 -7.72 -23.19 12.46
CA ALA A 237 -6.53 -22.43 12.76
C ALA A 237 -6.75 -21.52 13.97
N ASP A 238 -5.70 -21.28 14.76
CA ASP A 238 -5.80 -20.32 15.84
C ASP A 238 -5.96 -18.88 15.29
N PRO A 239 -6.74 -18.01 15.95
CA PRO A 239 -7.00 -16.66 15.47
C PRO A 239 -5.74 -15.79 15.31
N GLU A 240 -4.70 -15.99 16.12
CA GLU A 240 -3.45 -15.23 16.01
C GLU A 240 -2.65 -15.65 14.78
N THR A 241 -2.58 -16.95 14.47
CA THR A 241 -1.95 -17.44 13.24
C THR A 241 -2.69 -16.93 12.00
N LEU A 242 -4.04 -16.93 12.02
CA LEU A 242 -4.82 -16.33 10.93
C LEU A 242 -4.50 -14.85 10.77
N LYS A 243 -4.41 -14.09 11.87
CA LYS A 243 -4.02 -12.68 11.84
C LYS A 243 -2.62 -12.49 11.27
N LYS A 244 -1.64 -13.29 11.69
CA LYS A 244 -0.24 -13.25 11.19
C LYS A 244 -0.18 -13.54 9.69
N ILE A 245 -0.85 -14.59 9.22
CA ILE A 245 -0.90 -14.94 7.80
C ILE A 245 -1.62 -13.87 6.98
N HIS A 246 -2.77 -13.39 7.46
CA HIS A 246 -3.51 -12.29 6.84
C HIS A 246 -2.61 -11.06 6.67
N THR A 247 -1.96 -10.60 7.75
CA THR A 247 -1.01 -9.48 7.69
C THR A 247 0.13 -9.78 6.71
N LYS A 248 0.71 -10.97 6.72
CA LYS A 248 1.78 -11.33 5.78
C LYS A 248 1.34 -11.21 4.31
N ILE A 249 0.09 -11.56 4.01
CA ILE A 249 -0.46 -11.51 2.64
C ILE A 249 -0.85 -10.08 2.24
N THR A 250 -1.46 -9.31 3.15
CA THR A 250 -2.02 -8.01 2.81
C THR A 250 -1.08 -6.83 3.06
N GLN A 251 -0.02 -7.02 3.86
CA GLN A 251 0.82 -5.91 4.27
C GLN A 251 1.64 -5.35 3.11
N CYS A 252 1.55 -4.04 2.89
CA CYS A 252 2.38 -3.30 1.95
C CYS A 252 3.49 -2.56 2.72
N ARG A 253 4.75 -2.79 2.34
CA ARG A 253 5.92 -2.17 2.99
C ARG A 253 6.75 -1.41 1.96
N PRO A 254 7.43 -0.33 2.34
CA PRO A 254 8.39 0.32 1.47
C PRO A 254 9.53 -0.64 1.11
N PRO A 255 10.07 -0.56 -0.12
CA PRO A 255 11.17 -1.40 -0.56
C PRO A 255 12.55 -0.86 -0.13
N HIS A 256 12.62 0.32 0.49
CA HIS A 256 13.87 1.06 0.78
C HIS A 256 14.78 1.22 -0.45
N SER A 257 14.20 1.27 -1.66
CA SER A 257 14.98 1.31 -2.89
C SER A 257 15.78 2.60 -3.07
N TRP A 258 15.52 3.62 -2.26
CA TRP A 258 16.29 4.86 -2.23
C TRP A 258 17.72 4.64 -1.71
N GLU A 259 18.04 3.55 -1.00
CA GLU A 259 19.42 3.27 -0.54
C GLU A 259 20.41 3.15 -1.71
N ASP A 260 19.95 2.66 -2.87
CA ASP A 260 20.75 2.55 -4.09
C ASP A 260 20.14 3.37 -5.24
N PRO A 261 20.67 4.58 -5.51
CA PRO A 261 20.20 5.42 -6.60
C PRO A 261 20.25 4.77 -7.99
N GLN A 262 21.12 3.77 -8.21
CA GLN A 262 21.27 3.13 -9.52
C GLN A 262 20.13 2.16 -9.83
N SER A 263 19.64 1.44 -8.83
CA SER A 263 18.55 0.48 -8.99
C SER A 263 17.16 1.04 -8.64
N HIS A 264 17.09 2.18 -7.93
CA HIS A 264 15.86 2.79 -7.43
C HIS A 264 14.73 2.82 -8.46
N SER A 265 14.93 3.40 -9.65
CA SER A 265 13.88 3.55 -10.65
C SER A 265 13.29 2.21 -11.11
N THR A 266 14.15 1.22 -11.33
CA THR A 266 13.75 -0.12 -11.79
C THR A 266 13.00 -0.92 -10.73
N LEU A 267 13.31 -0.70 -9.46
CA LEU A 267 12.58 -1.28 -8.33
C LEU A 267 11.28 -0.53 -8.10
N ALA A 268 11.32 0.80 -8.17
CA ALA A 268 10.20 1.66 -7.83
C ALA A 268 9.01 1.45 -8.77
N ILE A 269 9.25 1.33 -10.09
CA ILE A 269 8.20 1.13 -11.10
C ILE A 269 7.41 -0.18 -10.93
N LYS A 270 8.04 -1.20 -10.32
CA LYS A 270 7.44 -2.51 -10.05
C LYS A 270 6.78 -2.58 -8.68
N SER A 271 7.10 -1.65 -7.79
CA SER A 271 6.66 -1.68 -6.40
C SER A 271 5.21 -1.20 -6.23
N GLN A 272 4.40 -2.01 -5.55
CA GLN A 272 3.05 -1.60 -5.16
C GLN A 272 3.05 -0.45 -4.16
N TRP A 273 4.10 -0.32 -3.33
CA TRP A 273 4.25 0.78 -2.38
C TRP A 273 4.24 2.14 -3.09
N TYR A 274 5.10 2.33 -4.10
CA TYR A 274 5.18 3.61 -4.81
C TYR A 274 3.95 3.89 -5.67
N ARG A 275 3.28 2.86 -6.20
CA ARG A 275 1.98 3.02 -6.88
C ARG A 275 0.90 3.52 -5.93
N ASN A 276 0.84 2.95 -4.72
CA ASN A 276 -0.08 3.41 -3.68
C ASN A 276 0.26 4.83 -3.23
N LEU A 277 1.54 5.13 -3.01
CA LEU A 277 2.02 6.45 -2.62
C LEU A 277 1.67 7.52 -3.65
N PHE A 278 1.81 7.23 -4.95
CA PHE A 278 1.42 8.15 -6.02
C PHE A 278 -0.07 8.52 -5.95
N GLN A 279 -0.95 7.53 -5.73
CA GLN A 279 -2.39 7.76 -5.60
C GLN A 279 -2.73 8.60 -4.35
N ILE A 280 -2.01 8.38 -3.25
CA ILE A 280 -2.11 9.15 -2.02
C ILE A 280 -1.65 10.59 -2.25
N GLN A 281 -0.49 10.83 -2.85
CA GLN A 281 0.04 12.16 -3.15
C GLN A 281 -0.88 12.94 -4.09
N ASN A 282 -1.45 12.29 -5.10
CA ASN A 282 -2.48 12.88 -5.96
C ASN A 282 -3.71 13.34 -5.16
N THR A 283 -4.15 12.52 -4.20
CA THR A 283 -5.27 12.87 -3.32
C THR A 283 -4.90 14.01 -2.38
N LEU A 284 -3.68 14.01 -1.84
CA LEU A 284 -3.17 15.09 -0.99
C LEU A 284 -3.26 16.43 -1.72
N PHE A 285 -2.74 16.50 -2.95
CA PHE A 285 -2.76 17.71 -3.76
C PHE A 285 -4.19 18.22 -3.97
N HIS A 286 -5.07 17.38 -4.53
CA HIS A 286 -6.44 17.80 -4.85
C HIS A 286 -7.26 18.16 -3.61
N SER A 287 -7.15 17.38 -2.53
CA SER A 287 -7.84 17.67 -1.28
C SER A 287 -7.32 18.96 -0.61
N THR A 288 -6.03 19.26 -0.74
CA THR A 288 -5.46 20.52 -0.25
C THR A 288 -6.02 21.71 -1.01
N VAL A 289 -6.01 21.63 -2.35
CA VAL A 289 -6.57 22.69 -3.19
C VAL A 289 -8.06 22.89 -2.90
N GLU A 290 -8.83 21.80 -2.79
CA GLU A 290 -10.27 21.85 -2.52
C GLU A 290 -10.60 22.41 -1.13
N TYR A 291 -9.81 22.06 -0.09
CA TYR A 291 -9.99 22.62 1.24
C TYR A 291 -9.85 24.14 1.23
N PHE A 292 -8.72 24.65 0.74
CA PHE A 292 -8.46 26.08 0.75
C PHE A 292 -9.41 26.85 -0.17
N HIS A 293 -9.70 26.31 -1.36
CA HIS A 293 -10.60 26.98 -2.31
C HIS A 293 -12.05 27.00 -1.81
N SER A 294 -12.59 25.84 -1.42
CA SER A 294 -14.02 25.69 -1.16
C SER A 294 -14.39 25.99 0.29
N SER A 295 -13.54 25.62 1.25
CA SER A 295 -13.83 25.77 2.68
C SER A 295 -13.32 27.11 3.23
N CYS A 296 -12.12 27.53 2.85
CA CYS A 296 -11.50 28.77 3.35
C CYS A 296 -11.71 29.99 2.43
N ARG A 297 -11.98 29.76 1.13
CA ARG A 297 -11.97 30.80 0.08
C ARG A 297 -10.62 31.52 -0.03
N TYR A 298 -9.54 30.77 0.14
CA TYR A 298 -8.17 31.26 0.03
C TYR A 298 -7.68 31.11 -1.41
N SER A 299 -6.76 31.99 -1.81
CA SER A 299 -6.19 31.98 -3.17
C SER A 299 -4.86 31.24 -3.21
N TYR A 300 -4.66 30.42 -4.23
CA TYR A 300 -3.39 29.76 -4.49
C TYR A 300 -2.35 30.77 -4.98
N ALA A 301 -1.17 30.78 -4.37
CA ALA A 301 -0.04 31.62 -4.76
C ALA A 301 0.95 30.82 -5.61
N LEU A 302 1.30 31.37 -6.78
CA LEU A 302 2.45 30.89 -7.55
C LEU A 302 3.71 31.54 -6.98
N THR A 303 4.48 30.77 -6.21
CA THR A 303 5.71 31.23 -5.56
C THR A 303 6.94 30.83 -6.39
N PRO A 304 8.03 31.63 -6.35
CA PRO A 304 9.30 31.21 -6.93
C PRO A 304 9.89 30.04 -6.13
N LEU A 305 10.91 29.35 -6.69
CA LEU A 305 11.69 28.34 -5.95
C LEU A 305 13.02 28.90 -5.42
N THR A 306 13.39 30.10 -5.87
CA THR A 306 14.61 30.80 -5.49
C THR A 306 14.27 32.01 -4.63
N THR A 307 15.15 32.36 -3.69
CA THR A 307 14.99 33.51 -2.80
C THR A 307 16.33 34.15 -2.46
N ASP A 308 16.33 35.48 -2.31
CA ASP A 308 17.45 36.24 -1.73
C ASP A 308 17.30 36.42 -0.20
N THR A 309 16.14 36.04 0.35
CA THR A 309 15.84 36.11 1.79
C THR A 309 15.43 34.74 2.31
N ILE A 310 16.32 34.15 3.11
CA ILE A 310 16.09 32.89 3.80
C ILE A 310 15.07 33.13 4.91
N SER A 311 14.03 32.31 4.97
CA SER A 311 12.97 32.48 5.97
C SER A 311 13.46 32.09 7.36
N SER A 312 14.20 30.98 7.43
CA SER A 312 14.74 30.39 8.66
C SER A 312 16.28 30.34 8.60
N PRO A 313 16.96 31.50 8.76
CA PRO A 313 18.41 31.55 8.68
C PRO A 313 19.05 30.74 9.82
N MET A 314 20.09 29.97 9.50
CA MET A 314 20.84 29.18 10.48
C MET A 314 21.37 30.07 11.61
N GLY A 315 21.09 29.70 12.86
CA GLY A 315 21.49 30.45 14.04
C GLY A 315 20.49 30.32 15.19
N LEU A 316 20.24 31.43 15.91
CA LEU A 316 19.16 31.48 16.89
C LEU A 316 17.82 31.30 16.15
N GLY A 317 17.00 30.38 16.63
CA GLY A 317 15.67 30.12 16.08
C GLY A 317 15.60 29.13 14.92
N SER A 318 16.72 28.70 14.33
CA SER A 318 16.70 27.67 13.28
C SER A 318 18.04 26.95 13.09
N ASP A 319 17.95 25.65 12.82
CA ASP A 319 19.04 24.76 12.41
C ASP A 319 19.02 24.43 10.90
N SER A 320 18.15 25.08 10.12
CA SER A 320 18.02 24.85 8.67
C SER A 320 19.23 25.38 7.92
N GLU A 321 19.94 24.51 7.20
CA GLU A 321 21.08 24.93 6.37
C GLU A 321 20.57 25.43 5.00
N PRO A 322 20.81 26.69 4.60
CA PRO A 322 20.33 27.21 3.32
C PRO A 322 21.05 26.58 2.13
N VAL A 323 20.31 26.23 1.07
CA VAL A 323 20.89 25.67 -0.15
C VAL A 323 21.21 26.78 -1.15
N SER A 324 22.50 27.11 -1.28
CA SER A 324 22.96 28.10 -2.26
C SER A 324 23.06 27.51 -3.67
N VAL A 325 22.67 28.30 -4.67
CA VAL A 325 22.80 28.00 -6.09
C VAL A 325 23.31 29.23 -6.85
N ASN A 326 24.20 29.01 -7.81
CA ASN A 326 24.57 30.05 -8.77
C ASN A 326 23.66 29.92 -10.00
N LEU A 327 22.74 30.88 -10.16
CA LEU A 327 21.82 30.92 -11.29
C LEU A 327 22.29 32.00 -12.27
N LEU A 328 22.97 31.57 -13.34
CA LEU A 328 23.44 32.45 -14.42
C LEU A 328 24.35 33.60 -13.93
N GLY A 329 25.22 33.32 -12.96
CA GLY A 329 26.13 34.32 -12.38
C GLY A 329 25.57 35.10 -11.19
N GLN A 330 24.32 34.83 -10.78
CA GLN A 330 23.75 35.36 -9.55
C GLN A 330 23.76 34.28 -8.47
N ASP A 331 24.38 34.57 -7.33
CA ASP A 331 24.28 33.73 -6.15
C ASP A 331 22.92 33.98 -5.49
N ILE A 332 22.11 32.93 -5.39
CA ILE A 332 20.77 32.94 -4.80
C ILE A 332 20.58 31.66 -3.97
N TYR A 333 19.51 31.57 -3.19
CA TYR A 333 19.18 30.37 -2.43
C TYR A 333 17.96 29.67 -3.00
N LEU A 334 17.90 28.35 -2.87
CA LEU A 334 16.64 27.63 -2.98
C LEU A 334 15.82 27.86 -1.72
N ALA A 335 14.50 27.95 -1.89
CA ALA A 335 13.58 28.32 -0.82
C ALA A 335 13.47 27.24 0.26
N ASP A 336 13.76 27.61 1.50
CA ASP A 336 13.45 26.83 2.70
C ASP A 336 11.97 26.94 3.09
N SER A 337 11.36 28.10 2.82
CA SER A 337 9.94 28.41 2.94
C SER A 337 9.62 29.62 2.05
N MET A 338 8.36 29.75 1.64
CA MET A 338 7.86 30.92 0.90
C MET A 338 6.85 31.74 1.72
N GLN A 339 6.85 31.58 3.05
CA GLN A 339 6.01 32.32 3.99
C GLN A 339 6.02 33.84 3.75
N PHE A 340 7.19 34.46 3.58
CA PHE A 340 7.26 35.91 3.37
C PHE A 340 6.60 36.35 2.06
N VAL A 341 6.62 35.50 1.04
CA VAL A 341 5.94 35.76 -0.24
C VAL A 341 4.42 35.65 -0.05
N LEU A 342 3.93 34.72 0.77
CA LEU A 342 2.51 34.65 1.14
C LEU A 342 2.07 35.91 1.92
N GLU A 343 2.88 36.40 2.86
CA GLU A 343 2.63 37.67 3.56
C GLU A 343 2.61 38.88 2.62
N TYR A 344 3.42 38.85 1.55
CA TYR A 344 3.38 39.86 0.49
C TYR A 344 2.07 39.77 -0.30
N PHE A 345 1.61 38.58 -0.68
CA PHE A 345 0.35 38.42 -1.42
C PHE A 345 -0.88 38.92 -0.64
N LEU A 346 -0.93 38.75 0.68
CA LEU A 346 -1.99 39.33 1.53
C LEU A 346 -1.98 40.86 1.51
N ARG A 347 -0.81 41.47 1.29
CA ARG A 347 -0.68 42.92 1.19
C ARG A 347 -0.98 43.42 -0.22
N PHE A 348 -0.53 42.68 -1.23
CA PHE A 348 -0.72 42.96 -2.64
C PHE A 348 -2.20 42.88 -3.06
N GLN A 349 -2.87 41.78 -2.76
CA GLN A 349 -4.26 41.57 -3.17
C GLN A 349 -5.22 42.19 -2.14
N GLU A 350 -6.18 42.96 -2.64
CA GLU A 350 -7.23 43.51 -1.79
C GLU A 350 -8.24 42.44 -1.34
N ASN A 351 -8.69 42.56 -0.09
CA ASN A 351 -9.72 41.70 0.52
C ASN A 351 -9.42 40.19 0.45
N LEU A 352 -8.14 39.80 0.45
CA LEU A 352 -7.74 38.40 0.47
C LEU A 352 -7.74 37.86 1.91
N PRO A 353 -8.65 36.94 2.28
CA PRO A 353 -8.70 36.42 3.66
C PRO A 353 -7.52 35.51 4.00
N GLY A 354 -6.93 34.87 2.99
CA GLY A 354 -5.79 33.97 3.14
C GLY A 354 -5.25 33.51 1.79
N THR A 355 -4.02 33.02 1.80
CA THR A 355 -3.32 32.49 0.63
C THR A 355 -2.46 31.29 1.02
N TYR A 356 -2.25 30.38 0.08
CA TYR A 356 -1.51 29.15 0.31
C TYR A 356 -0.73 28.74 -0.93
N TYR A 357 0.25 27.86 -0.77
CA TYR A 357 0.88 27.16 -1.88
C TYR A 357 1.18 25.69 -1.53
N ILE A 358 1.50 24.92 -2.56
CA ILE A 358 2.03 23.56 -2.44
C ILE A 358 3.25 23.50 -3.35
N SER A 359 4.45 23.42 -2.78
CA SER A 359 5.72 23.47 -3.53
C SER A 359 6.84 22.82 -2.72
N PRO A 360 7.94 22.39 -3.37
CA PRO A 360 9.10 21.92 -2.64
C PRO A 360 9.76 23.02 -1.81
N SER A 361 10.23 22.64 -0.62
CA SER A 361 11.18 23.38 0.21
C SER A 361 12.51 22.64 0.24
N PHE A 362 13.61 23.37 0.45
CA PHE A 362 14.98 22.86 0.34
C PHE A 362 15.78 23.15 1.60
N ARG A 363 16.59 22.18 2.01
CA ARG A 363 17.50 22.31 3.14
C ARG A 363 18.82 21.56 2.89
N GLY A 364 19.91 22.06 3.48
CA GLY A 364 21.29 21.64 3.24
C GLY A 364 21.80 20.57 4.20
N GLU A 365 21.11 20.36 5.33
CA GLU A 365 21.53 19.40 6.35
C GLU A 365 21.51 17.95 5.84
N ASP A 366 22.19 17.06 6.54
CA ASP A 366 22.23 15.64 6.16
C ASP A 366 20.85 14.99 6.35
N PRO A 367 20.35 14.23 5.36
CA PRO A 367 19.04 13.62 5.44
C PRO A 367 19.02 12.48 6.47
N ASP A 368 17.95 12.39 7.24
CA ASP A 368 17.70 11.33 8.22
C ASP A 368 16.25 10.82 8.11
N ALA A 369 15.78 10.01 9.06
CA ALA A 369 14.41 9.48 9.05
C ALA A 369 13.30 10.55 9.19
N THR A 370 13.67 11.82 9.40
CA THR A 370 12.78 12.97 9.66
C THR A 370 13.19 14.27 8.96
N HIS A 371 14.34 14.30 8.28
CA HIS A 371 14.88 15.43 7.50
C HIS A 371 15.21 15.02 6.07
N LEU A 372 14.82 15.84 5.10
CA LEU A 372 15.09 15.66 3.68
C LEU A 372 15.66 16.95 3.10
N ASN A 373 16.55 16.83 2.11
CA ASN A 373 17.10 18.00 1.42
C ASN A 373 16.10 18.69 0.48
N GLN A 374 15.10 17.95 0.02
CA GLN A 374 13.94 18.49 -0.67
C GLN A 374 12.71 17.75 -0.14
N PHE A 375 11.68 18.48 0.25
CA PHE A 375 10.40 17.91 0.72
C PHE A 375 9.24 18.76 0.20
N TYR A 376 8.04 18.19 0.12
CA TYR A 376 6.86 18.95 -0.31
C TYR A 376 6.23 19.67 0.88
N HIS A 377 6.07 20.98 0.71
CA HIS A 377 5.58 21.87 1.75
C HIS A 377 4.23 22.45 1.35
N VAL A 378 3.23 22.25 2.22
CA VAL A 378 1.97 22.99 2.15
C VAL A 378 2.07 24.12 3.15
N GLU A 379 2.10 25.37 2.68
CA GLU A 379 2.10 26.55 3.54
C GLU A 379 0.87 27.41 3.29
N CYS A 380 0.37 28.04 4.34
CA CYS A 380 -0.75 28.97 4.32
C CYS A 380 -0.44 30.18 5.19
N GLU A 381 -0.79 31.36 4.71
CA GLU A 381 -0.78 32.61 5.48
C GLU A 381 -2.17 33.26 5.39
N LEU A 382 -2.69 33.78 6.50
CA LEU A 382 -4.03 34.32 6.60
C LEU A 382 -4.07 35.61 7.42
N LEU A 383 -5.15 36.37 7.23
CA LEU A 383 -5.48 37.50 8.11
C LEU A 383 -6.02 36.96 9.44
N GLY A 384 -5.44 37.39 10.56
CA GLY A 384 -5.88 36.99 11.89
C GLY A 384 -4.75 36.54 12.82
N ASP A 385 -5.15 36.19 14.03
CA ASP A 385 -4.28 35.74 15.11
C ASP A 385 -3.96 34.23 15.04
N MET A 386 -3.10 33.81 15.96
CA MET A 386 -2.66 32.41 16.07
C MET A 386 -3.83 31.43 16.27
N ASP A 387 -4.88 31.82 16.99
CA ASP A 387 -6.07 30.98 17.23
C ASP A 387 -6.88 30.73 15.96
N SER A 388 -7.00 31.76 15.13
CA SER A 388 -7.60 31.65 13.80
C SER A 388 -6.80 30.70 12.92
N ALA A 389 -5.48 30.83 12.91
CA ALA A 389 -4.59 29.96 12.15
C ALA A 389 -4.66 28.49 12.62
N ILE A 390 -4.69 28.23 13.93
CA ILE A 390 -4.84 26.88 14.49
C ILE A 390 -6.15 26.26 14.04
N SER A 391 -7.24 27.04 14.04
CA SER A 391 -8.55 26.57 13.59
C SER A 391 -8.55 26.15 12.11
N ILE A 392 -7.84 26.89 11.25
CA ILE A 392 -7.65 26.52 9.84
C ILE A 392 -6.76 25.28 9.71
N ALA A 393 -5.67 25.18 10.47
CA ALA A 393 -4.79 24.01 10.45
C ALA A 393 -5.51 22.72 10.87
N GLU A 394 -6.30 22.76 11.96
CA GLU A 394 -7.10 21.62 12.42
C GLU A 394 -8.18 21.24 11.39
N GLY A 395 -8.85 22.24 10.80
CA GLY A 395 -9.82 22.01 9.73
C GLY A 395 -9.20 21.37 8.49
N TYR A 396 -7.99 21.79 8.11
CA TYR A 396 -7.23 21.20 7.01
C TYR A 396 -6.88 19.74 7.30
N LEU A 397 -6.35 19.45 8.49
CA LEU A 397 -6.00 18.10 8.92
C LEU A 397 -7.22 17.17 8.89
N ALA A 398 -8.37 17.65 9.37
CA ALA A 398 -9.62 16.89 9.35
C ALA A 398 -10.08 16.60 7.92
N TYR A 399 -10.09 17.61 7.06
CA TYR A 399 -10.51 17.50 5.68
C TYR A 399 -9.62 16.54 4.87
N LEU A 400 -8.30 16.71 5.00
CA LEU A 400 -7.31 15.87 4.33
C LEU A 400 -7.43 14.41 4.80
N THR A 401 -7.48 14.20 6.11
CA THR A 401 -7.58 12.85 6.71
C THR A 401 -8.87 12.14 6.33
N LYS A 402 -10.00 12.86 6.29
CA LYS A 402 -11.29 12.32 5.82
C LYS A 402 -11.23 11.92 4.35
N SER A 403 -10.57 12.72 3.52
CA SER A 403 -10.37 12.44 2.10
C SER A 403 -9.47 11.20 1.89
N MET A 404 -8.40 11.08 2.68
CA MET A 404 -7.50 9.93 2.67
C MET A 404 -8.24 8.66 3.08
N LEU A 405 -8.99 8.68 4.18
CA LEU A 405 -9.77 7.53 4.63
C LEU A 405 -10.81 7.12 3.57
N LYS A 406 -11.52 8.08 2.97
CA LYS A 406 -12.53 7.81 1.95
C LYS A 406 -11.96 7.14 0.69
N LYS A 407 -10.78 7.58 0.22
CA LYS A 407 -10.21 7.10 -1.05
C LYS A 407 -9.22 5.94 -0.87
N HIS A 408 -8.57 5.83 0.29
CA HIS A 408 -7.41 4.96 0.51
C HIS A 408 -7.49 4.08 1.76
N ALA A 409 -8.68 3.84 2.32
CA ALA A 409 -8.84 3.00 3.53
C ALA A 409 -8.12 1.64 3.44
N ASN A 410 -8.23 0.94 2.32
CA ASN A 410 -7.56 -0.35 2.14
C ASN A 410 -6.03 -0.20 2.10
N THR A 411 -5.52 0.83 1.44
CA THR A 411 -4.07 1.12 1.40
C THR A 411 -3.55 1.42 2.80
N ILE A 412 -4.23 2.30 3.54
CA ILE A 412 -3.85 2.66 4.91
C ILE A 412 -3.91 1.42 5.82
N LEU A 413 -4.98 0.63 5.73
CA LEU A 413 -5.11 -0.60 6.50
C LEU A 413 -3.99 -1.60 6.19
N ASN A 414 -3.63 -1.74 4.92
CA ASN A 414 -2.59 -2.65 4.47
C ASN A 414 -1.18 -2.17 4.83
N THR A 415 -0.93 -0.87 5.02
CA THR A 415 0.38 -0.38 5.48
C THR A 415 0.44 -0.35 7.00
N ALA A 416 -0.52 0.33 7.64
CA ALA A 416 -0.55 0.60 9.07
C ALA A 416 -1.03 -0.60 9.91
N GLY A 417 -1.69 -1.59 9.30
CA GLY A 417 -2.29 -2.73 9.98
C GLY A 417 -3.59 -2.41 10.72
N THR A 418 -3.99 -1.13 10.79
CA THR A 418 -5.24 -0.67 11.41
C THR A 418 -5.68 0.68 10.82
N LEU A 419 -6.93 1.06 11.07
CA LEU A 419 -7.46 2.40 10.82
C LEU A 419 -7.71 3.20 12.11
N THR A 420 -7.39 2.62 13.28
CA THR A 420 -7.74 3.20 14.59
C THR A 420 -7.14 4.58 14.81
N HIS A 421 -5.89 4.85 14.41
CA HIS A 421 -5.27 6.16 14.59
C HIS A 421 -5.95 7.23 13.74
N VAL A 422 -6.34 6.88 12.50
CA VAL A 422 -7.05 7.77 11.59
C VAL A 422 -8.45 8.07 12.11
N THR A 423 -9.21 7.05 12.52
CA THR A 423 -10.58 7.23 13.02
C THR A 423 -10.59 7.96 14.36
N ALA A 424 -9.63 7.69 15.25
CA ALA A 424 -9.48 8.41 16.51
C ALA A 424 -9.15 9.89 16.27
N MET A 425 -8.25 10.21 15.32
CA MET A 425 -7.93 11.59 14.98
C MET A 425 -9.14 12.34 14.43
N LEU A 426 -9.87 11.74 13.48
CA LEU A 426 -11.09 12.35 12.95
C LEU A 426 -12.13 12.57 14.04
N SER A 427 -12.31 11.62 14.97
CA SER A 427 -13.23 11.79 16.09
C SER A 427 -12.84 12.95 17.00
N LYS A 428 -11.54 13.24 17.18
CA LYS A 428 -11.08 14.41 17.95
C LYS A 428 -11.38 15.70 17.21
N LEU A 429 -11.06 15.76 15.92
CA LEU A 429 -11.23 16.97 15.09
C LEU A 429 -12.71 17.29 14.80
N ASP A 430 -13.57 16.27 14.66
CA ASP A 430 -15.03 16.45 14.48
C ASP A 430 -15.74 16.90 15.77
N GLY A 431 -15.12 16.67 16.94
CA GLY A 431 -15.73 16.81 18.26
C GLY A 431 -16.05 18.23 18.74
N ARG A 432 -15.94 19.26 17.88
CA ARG A 432 -16.02 20.70 18.20
C ARG A 432 -15.06 21.16 19.32
N THR A 433 -14.20 20.28 19.80
CA THR A 433 -13.25 20.56 20.86
C THR A 433 -11.89 20.68 20.21
N PRO A 434 -11.19 21.82 20.35
CA PRO A 434 -9.85 22.00 19.80
C PRO A 434 -8.89 20.92 20.29
N LEU A 435 -7.82 20.65 19.54
CA LEU A 435 -6.76 19.78 20.05
C LEU A 435 -6.15 20.39 21.33
N PRO A 436 -5.65 19.54 22.26
CA PRO A 436 -4.99 20.03 23.46
C PRO A 436 -3.85 20.98 23.11
N ARG A 437 -3.68 22.02 23.92
CA ARG A 437 -2.59 23.00 23.79
C ARG A 437 -1.82 23.05 25.10
N VAL A 438 -0.49 23.02 25.01
CA VAL A 438 0.40 23.07 26.18
C VAL A 438 1.50 24.10 25.94
N PRO A 439 1.58 25.17 26.75
CA PRO A 439 2.71 26.09 26.71
C PRO A 439 4.03 25.37 27.04
N LEU A 440 5.13 25.77 26.40
CA LEU A 440 6.45 25.17 26.62
C LEU A 440 6.86 25.15 28.10
N ASP A 441 6.56 26.22 28.85
CA ASP A 441 6.84 26.30 30.29
C ASP A 441 6.04 25.31 31.12
N GLN A 442 4.87 24.90 30.64
CA GLN A 442 4.07 23.86 31.28
C GLN A 442 4.50 22.46 30.82
N ALA A 443 4.99 22.32 29.58
CA ALA A 443 5.47 21.06 29.05
C ALA A 443 6.77 20.58 29.72
N ILE A 444 7.74 21.47 29.94
CA ILE A 444 9.06 21.10 30.49
C ILE A 444 8.97 20.38 31.84
N PRO A 445 8.17 20.84 32.83
CA PRO A 445 7.95 20.12 34.09
C PRO A 445 7.32 18.73 33.94
N MET A 446 6.71 18.41 32.79
CA MET A 446 6.12 17.09 32.52
C MET A 446 7.14 16.07 32.02
N MET A 447 8.37 16.49 31.70
CA MET A 447 9.37 15.63 31.10
C MET A 447 9.90 14.59 32.10
N PRO A 448 9.95 13.29 31.74
CA PRO A 448 10.40 12.24 32.65
C PRO A 448 11.92 12.22 32.88
N SER A 449 12.69 12.91 32.05
CA SER A 449 14.15 12.95 32.11
C SER A 449 14.71 14.23 31.47
N ALA A 450 15.95 14.58 31.85
CA ALA A 450 16.59 15.83 31.41
C ALA A 450 16.93 15.88 29.91
N ASP A 451 17.04 14.74 29.23
CA ASP A 451 17.30 14.63 27.78
C ASP A 451 16.04 14.83 26.90
N CYS A 452 14.89 15.13 27.52
CA CYS A 452 13.66 15.46 26.80
C CYS A 452 13.59 16.92 26.32
N PHE A 453 14.48 17.78 26.80
CA PHE A 453 14.62 19.16 26.33
C PHE A 453 16.10 19.54 26.32
N GLU A 454 16.43 20.57 25.55
CA GLU A 454 17.78 21.12 25.49
C GLU A 454 17.74 22.63 25.47
N TRP A 455 18.88 23.25 25.74
CA TRP A 455 19.06 24.69 25.56
C TRP A 455 19.16 24.99 24.07
N VAL A 456 18.56 26.09 23.63
CA VAL A 456 18.61 26.54 22.21
C VAL A 456 20.06 26.63 21.73
N GLN A 457 20.94 27.12 22.59
CA GLN A 457 22.38 27.05 22.40
C GLN A 457 22.99 26.31 23.59
N ASP A 458 23.81 25.29 23.30
CA ASP A 458 24.33 24.39 24.33
C ASP A 458 25.05 25.16 25.45
N GLY A 459 24.72 24.80 26.69
CA GLY A 459 25.22 25.45 27.90
C GLY A 459 24.77 26.90 28.15
N GLN A 460 23.84 27.46 27.37
CA GLN A 460 23.50 28.89 27.42
C GLN A 460 21.99 29.15 27.67
N PRO A 461 21.55 29.15 28.93
CA PRO A 461 20.13 29.23 29.28
C PRO A 461 19.45 30.55 28.91
N GLN A 462 20.21 31.62 28.70
CA GLN A 462 19.69 32.91 28.29
C GLN A 462 19.04 32.91 26.90
N PHE A 463 19.32 31.92 26.05
CA PHE A 463 18.71 31.77 24.73
C PHE A 463 17.44 30.92 24.75
N GLY A 464 17.05 30.38 25.91
CA GLY A 464 15.84 29.59 26.06
C GLY A 464 16.04 28.10 25.79
N ARG A 465 14.92 27.38 25.74
CA ARG A 465 14.84 25.92 25.69
C ARG A 465 13.98 25.49 24.51
N LYS A 466 14.20 24.26 24.05
CA LYS A 466 13.34 23.56 23.10
C LYS A 466 13.22 22.08 23.49
N LEU A 467 12.14 21.43 23.08
CA LEU A 467 12.00 20.00 23.32
C LEU A 467 12.87 19.22 22.33
N THR A 468 13.38 18.07 22.78
CA THR A 468 13.97 17.09 21.87
C THR A 468 12.86 16.19 21.31
N ARG A 469 13.15 15.41 20.26
CA ARG A 469 12.21 14.39 19.74
C ARG A 469 11.66 13.47 20.84
N LYS A 470 12.47 13.17 21.85
CA LYS A 470 12.04 12.37 23.01
C LYS A 470 10.98 13.11 23.84
N GLY A 471 11.15 14.41 24.08
CA GLY A 471 10.18 15.23 24.79
C GLY A 471 8.88 15.43 24.00
N GLU A 472 8.98 15.64 22.69
CA GLU A 472 7.80 15.72 21.82
C GLU A 472 6.96 14.44 21.88
N ARG A 473 7.61 13.27 21.79
CA ARG A 473 6.94 11.96 21.92
C ARG A 473 6.20 11.80 23.23
N VAL A 474 6.77 12.26 24.35
CA VAL A 474 6.10 12.23 25.66
C VAL A 474 4.79 13.01 25.62
N LEU A 475 4.77 14.18 24.99
CA LEU A 475 3.55 14.97 24.85
C LEU A 475 2.55 14.30 23.90
N ILE A 476 2.99 13.79 22.75
CA ILE A 476 2.13 13.06 21.80
C ILE A 476 1.42 11.91 22.51
N GLU A 477 2.16 11.07 23.23
CA GLU A 477 1.61 9.92 23.96
C GLU A 477 0.64 10.38 25.06
N LYS A 478 1.02 11.40 25.85
CA LYS A 478 0.21 11.94 26.95
C LYS A 478 -1.15 12.48 26.50
N TYR A 479 -1.20 13.13 25.35
CA TYR A 479 -2.43 13.74 24.79
C TYR A 479 -3.13 12.84 23.76
N GLY A 480 -2.76 11.56 23.73
CA GLY A 480 -3.43 10.53 22.94
C GLY A 480 -3.22 10.66 21.43
N GLY A 481 -2.07 11.16 21.01
CA GLY A 481 -1.60 11.13 19.63
C GLY A 481 -1.49 12.49 18.91
N ALA A 482 -1.98 13.59 19.50
CA ALA A 482 -1.81 14.94 18.94
C ALA A 482 -1.95 16.02 20.00
N VAL A 483 -1.11 17.06 19.91
CA VAL A 483 -1.10 18.22 20.81
C VAL A 483 -0.37 19.38 20.16
N TRP A 484 -0.82 20.60 20.45
CA TRP A 484 -0.10 21.82 20.13
C TRP A 484 0.84 22.21 21.26
N LEU A 485 2.13 22.33 20.97
CA LEU A 485 3.11 22.94 21.86
C LEU A 485 3.16 24.45 21.55
N THR A 486 2.78 25.30 22.50
CA THR A 486 2.62 26.74 22.28
C THR A 486 3.60 27.58 23.13
N GLU A 487 3.65 28.90 22.88
CA GLU A 487 4.41 29.85 23.70
C GLU A 487 5.89 29.46 23.84
N MET A 488 6.51 29.21 22.69
CA MET A 488 7.91 28.82 22.57
C MET A 488 8.83 29.92 23.12
N ASP A 489 10.02 29.55 23.62
CA ASP A 489 11.04 30.54 23.94
C ASP A 489 11.44 31.26 22.63
N HIS A 490 11.40 32.60 22.59
CA HIS A 490 11.40 33.38 21.34
C HIS A 490 12.64 33.13 20.47
N LEU A 491 13.81 32.99 21.11
CA LEU A 491 15.08 32.72 20.45
C LEU A 491 15.26 31.27 20.00
N GLY A 492 14.32 30.39 20.38
CA GLY A 492 14.24 29.00 19.92
C GLY A 492 13.39 28.80 18.66
N VAL A 493 12.76 29.86 18.15
CA VAL A 493 11.96 29.85 16.91
C VAL A 493 12.38 31.00 15.98
N PRO A 494 12.02 30.99 14.69
CA PRO A 494 12.46 32.04 13.78
C PRO A 494 12.02 33.46 14.16
N PHE A 495 12.86 34.45 13.84
CA PHE A 495 12.70 35.85 14.27
C PHE A 495 11.37 36.51 13.90
N TYR A 496 10.67 36.03 12.89
CA TYR A 496 9.43 36.63 12.41
C TYR A 496 8.22 36.33 13.31
N GLN A 497 8.35 35.41 14.27
CA GLN A 497 7.28 35.02 15.19
C GLN A 497 7.04 36.13 16.23
N ALA A 498 5.79 36.58 16.32
CA ALA A 498 5.37 37.67 17.20
C ALA A 498 5.63 37.37 18.69
N TYR A 499 5.81 38.39 19.50
CA TYR A 499 5.95 38.23 20.96
C TYR A 499 4.61 37.92 21.63
N VAL A 500 4.63 37.10 22.68
CA VAL A 500 3.48 36.94 23.58
C VAL A 500 3.36 38.20 24.45
N GLU A 501 2.17 38.80 24.47
CA GLU A 501 1.91 40.01 25.26
C GLU A 501 2.23 39.81 26.74
N GLY A 502 2.84 40.81 27.38
CA GLY A 502 3.21 40.75 28.80
C GLY A 502 4.47 39.93 29.13
N THR A 503 5.05 39.20 28.17
CA THR A 503 6.27 38.39 28.37
C THR A 503 7.57 39.12 27.97
N GLY A 504 7.46 40.37 27.52
CA GLY A 504 8.58 41.10 26.93
C GLY A 504 9.02 40.44 25.62
N ARG A 505 10.30 40.04 25.55
CA ARG A 505 10.89 39.37 24.38
C ARG A 505 11.16 37.88 24.62
N CYS A 506 10.64 37.31 25.70
CA CYS A 506 11.00 35.95 26.12
C CYS A 506 10.22 34.86 25.38
N LYS A 507 8.95 35.13 25.02
CA LYS A 507 8.05 34.12 24.42
C LYS A 507 7.55 34.53 23.05
N ALA A 508 7.43 33.56 22.16
CA ALA A 508 6.86 33.68 20.83
C ALA A 508 5.42 33.17 20.78
N LYS A 509 4.57 33.86 20.01
CA LYS A 509 3.31 33.34 19.48
C LYS A 509 3.58 32.36 18.33
N ALA A 510 4.27 31.28 18.68
CA ALA A 510 4.57 30.15 17.81
C ALA A 510 3.95 28.89 18.42
N SER A 511 3.60 27.94 17.55
CA SER A 511 2.92 26.72 17.92
C SER A 511 3.31 25.57 16.99
N ASP A 512 3.70 24.44 17.56
CA ASP A 512 4.05 23.23 16.82
C ASP A 512 2.98 22.16 17.05
N LEU A 513 2.39 21.64 15.97
CA LEU A 513 1.52 20.47 16.05
C LEU A 513 2.37 19.22 16.10
N LEU A 514 2.43 18.63 17.29
CA LEU A 514 3.10 17.36 17.52
C LEU A 514 2.17 16.21 17.15
N LEU A 515 2.55 15.43 16.14
CA LEU A 515 1.78 14.33 15.56
C LEU A 515 2.73 13.28 14.97
N GLY A 516 2.52 12.00 15.27
CA GLY A 516 3.33 10.91 14.71
C GLY A 516 4.80 10.99 15.11
N LEU A 517 5.67 11.35 14.17
CA LEU A 517 7.12 11.40 14.35
C LEU A 517 7.62 12.58 15.21
N GLY A 518 6.78 13.58 15.49
CA GLY A 518 7.15 14.80 16.19
C GLY A 518 6.38 16.00 15.64
N GLU A 519 7.01 17.16 15.54
CA GLU A 519 6.47 18.31 14.80
C GLU A 519 6.10 17.92 13.36
N THR A 520 4.81 18.00 13.02
CA THR A 520 4.32 17.78 11.64
C THR A 520 3.91 19.09 10.96
N LEU A 521 3.51 20.09 11.74
CA LEU A 521 3.10 21.40 11.25
C LEU A 521 3.58 22.48 12.23
N GLY A 522 4.32 23.46 11.73
CA GLY A 522 4.77 24.63 12.47
C GLY A 522 3.91 25.85 12.14
N LEU A 523 3.54 26.64 13.15
CA LEU A 523 2.57 27.73 13.04
C LEU A 523 3.04 28.96 13.83
N GLY A 524 2.69 30.16 13.39
CA GLY A 524 2.79 31.32 14.28
C GLY A 524 2.22 32.62 13.74
N GLU A 525 2.04 33.56 14.65
CA GLU A 525 1.59 34.92 14.37
C GLU A 525 2.79 35.81 14.01
N ARG A 526 2.63 36.75 13.08
CA ARG A 526 3.73 37.58 12.57
C ARG A 526 3.78 38.93 13.26
N HIS A 527 4.97 39.49 13.38
CA HIS A 527 5.12 40.89 13.81
C HIS A 527 4.38 41.85 12.86
N SER A 528 3.47 42.66 13.42
CA SER A 528 2.60 43.56 12.64
C SER A 528 3.28 44.86 12.19
N THR A 529 4.29 45.34 12.93
CA THR A 529 4.95 46.63 12.64
C THR A 529 6.42 46.46 12.22
N PRO A 530 6.95 47.43 11.44
CA PRO A 530 8.36 47.46 11.05
C PRO A 530 9.32 47.39 12.25
N GLU A 531 9.05 48.16 13.30
CA GLU A 531 9.92 48.30 14.47
C GLU A 531 10.03 46.98 15.23
N MET A 532 8.93 46.23 15.33
CA MET A 532 8.94 44.91 15.95
C MET A 532 9.81 43.91 15.17
N VAL A 533 9.76 43.93 13.83
CA VAL A 533 10.60 43.08 12.99
C VAL A 533 12.07 43.45 13.13
N GLN A 534 12.40 44.74 13.10
CA GLN A 534 13.78 45.23 13.26
C GLN A 534 14.35 44.83 14.63
N GLU A 535 13.55 44.97 15.68
CA GLU A 535 13.95 44.56 17.03
C GLU A 535 14.15 43.04 17.13
N ALA A 536 13.28 42.24 16.50
CA ALA A 536 13.40 40.79 16.48
C ALA A 536 14.62 40.30 15.69
N LEU A 537 14.92 40.92 14.53
CA LEU A 537 16.14 40.66 13.76
C LEU A 537 17.40 40.92 14.61
N LYS A 538 17.43 42.05 15.31
CA LYS A 538 18.52 42.38 16.23
C LYS A 538 18.61 41.39 17.39
N HIS A 539 17.47 40.97 17.96
CA HIS A 539 17.42 39.99 19.05
C HIS A 539 18.01 38.63 18.64
N HIS A 540 17.78 38.21 17.39
CA HIS A 540 18.29 36.96 16.81
C HIS A 540 19.70 37.07 16.20
N ALA A 541 20.32 38.26 16.24
CA ALA A 541 21.57 38.56 15.54
C ALA A 541 21.52 38.30 14.01
N VAL A 542 20.35 38.51 13.39
CA VAL A 542 20.15 38.39 11.94
C VAL A 542 20.38 39.76 11.28
N PRO A 543 21.21 39.87 10.22
CA PRO A 543 21.43 41.12 9.52
C PRO A 543 20.14 41.67 8.89
N GLU A 544 19.82 42.93 9.13
CA GLU A 544 18.58 43.55 8.63
C GLU A 544 18.54 43.73 7.11
N GLN A 545 19.71 43.96 6.49
CA GLN A 545 19.82 44.44 5.11
C GLN A 545 19.05 43.57 4.08
N PRO A 546 19.14 42.23 4.08
CA PRO A 546 18.37 41.39 3.15
C PRO A 546 16.85 41.51 3.35
N TYR A 547 16.39 41.76 4.58
CA TYR A 547 14.99 41.77 4.97
C TYR A 547 14.32 43.14 4.86
N LYS A 548 15.03 44.16 4.32
CA LYS A 548 14.48 45.52 4.16
C LYS A 548 13.14 45.56 3.44
N TRP A 549 12.99 44.76 2.38
CA TRP A 549 11.73 44.70 1.65
C TRP A 549 10.58 44.18 2.55
N TYR A 550 10.86 43.16 3.35
CA TYR A 550 9.90 42.53 4.27
C TYR A 550 9.50 43.44 5.44
N ILE A 551 10.40 44.34 5.85
CA ILE A 551 10.12 45.42 6.81
C ILE A 551 9.24 46.48 6.14
N ASN A 552 9.62 46.93 4.94
CA ASN A 552 8.94 48.03 4.24
C ASN A 552 7.49 47.71 3.86
N ILE A 553 7.16 46.46 3.53
CA ILE A 553 5.77 46.07 3.21
C ILE A 553 4.80 46.34 4.38
N ARG A 554 5.29 46.32 5.63
CA ARG A 554 4.50 46.64 6.83
C ARG A 554 4.24 48.13 7.02
N GLN A 555 5.16 48.98 6.53
CA GLN A 555 4.94 50.43 6.48
C GLN A 555 3.84 50.78 5.48
N VAL A 556 3.82 50.09 4.33
CA VAL A 556 2.84 50.32 3.27
C VAL A 556 1.46 49.83 3.69
N LYS A 557 1.36 48.60 4.22
CA LYS A 557 0.09 47.99 4.64
C LYS A 557 0.29 47.14 5.91
N PRO A 558 0.06 47.71 7.09
CA PRO A 558 0.13 46.95 8.34
C PRO A 558 -1.05 45.98 8.41
N LEU A 559 -0.75 44.72 8.72
CA LEU A 559 -1.73 43.64 8.84
C LEU A 559 -1.32 42.76 10.02
N LEU A 560 -2.32 42.26 10.75
CA LEU A 560 -2.16 41.13 11.65
C LEU A 560 -2.32 39.85 10.83
N THR A 561 -1.25 39.08 10.69
CA THR A 561 -1.25 37.82 9.96
C THR A 561 -0.70 36.70 10.81
N SER A 562 -1.16 35.51 10.50
CA SER A 562 -0.64 34.26 11.05
C SER A 562 -0.58 33.24 9.93
N GLY A 563 0.29 32.26 10.07
CA GLY A 563 0.39 31.20 9.08
C GLY A 563 1.06 29.96 9.62
N TRP A 564 1.08 28.94 8.76
CA TRP A 564 1.62 27.64 9.10
C TRP A 564 2.15 26.93 7.87
N GLY A 565 3.07 26.00 8.12
CA GLY A 565 3.65 25.10 7.12
C GLY A 565 3.59 23.66 7.60
N MET A 566 3.22 22.73 6.71
CA MET A 566 3.18 21.30 6.96
C MET A 566 4.05 20.55 5.96
N GLY A 567 5.07 19.85 6.47
CA GLY A 567 5.84 18.88 5.69
C GLY A 567 4.97 17.67 5.39
N THR A 568 4.59 17.49 4.11
CA THR A 568 3.61 16.46 3.74
C THR A 568 4.06 15.05 4.08
N GLU A 569 5.36 14.79 4.03
CA GLU A 569 5.97 13.50 4.28
C GLU A 569 5.80 13.07 5.74
N ARG A 570 5.91 13.99 6.70
CA ARG A 570 5.67 13.70 8.13
C ARG A 570 4.20 13.34 8.38
N TYR A 571 3.27 14.06 7.75
CA TYR A 571 1.85 13.70 7.78
C TYR A 571 1.58 12.31 7.18
N LEU A 572 2.20 12.00 6.04
CA LEU A 572 2.04 10.71 5.37
C LEU A 572 2.67 9.56 6.18
N CYS A 573 3.79 9.78 6.86
CA CYS A 573 4.35 8.84 7.83
C CYS A 573 3.35 8.53 8.95
N TRP A 574 2.75 9.56 9.56
CA TRP A 574 1.69 9.35 10.56
C TRP A 574 0.50 8.57 9.99
N LEU A 575 0.03 8.95 8.80
CA LEU A 575 -1.13 8.33 8.14
C LEU A 575 -0.89 6.84 7.88
N LEU A 576 0.31 6.48 7.40
CA LEU A 576 0.67 5.12 7.02
C LEU A 576 1.28 4.30 8.17
N GLN A 577 1.43 4.89 9.37
CA GLN A 577 2.18 4.34 10.51
C GLN A 577 3.61 3.92 10.11
N HIS A 578 4.29 4.83 9.43
CA HIS A 578 5.66 4.67 8.95
C HIS A 578 6.60 5.62 9.71
N ASP A 579 7.87 5.24 9.83
CA ASP A 579 8.84 5.89 10.70
C ASP A 579 10.02 6.56 9.97
N ASP A 580 10.07 6.47 8.64
CA ASP A 580 11.14 7.05 7.82
C ASP A 580 10.59 7.82 6.62
N ILE A 581 10.75 9.16 6.64
CA ILE A 581 10.24 10.01 5.56
C ILE A 581 10.93 9.78 4.21
N ARG A 582 12.11 9.14 4.17
CA ARG A 582 12.83 8.84 2.92
C ARG A 582 12.09 7.82 2.04
N ASP A 583 11.22 7.00 2.65
CA ASP A 583 10.34 6.08 1.92
C ASP A 583 9.08 6.74 1.32
N ILE A 584 8.84 7.99 1.67
CA ILE A 584 7.66 8.78 1.24
C ILE A 584 7.96 9.58 -0.03
N HIS A 585 9.13 9.37 -0.64
CA HIS A 585 9.53 9.98 -1.91
C HIS A 585 9.57 8.94 -3.04
N ILE A 586 8.82 9.22 -4.12
CA ILE A 586 8.87 8.38 -5.33
C ILE A 586 10.16 8.63 -6.09
N ILE A 587 10.60 9.88 -6.16
CA ILE A 587 11.87 10.28 -6.78
C ILE A 587 12.66 11.08 -5.73
N PRO A 588 13.49 10.39 -4.92
CA PRO A 588 14.20 11.04 -3.82
C PRO A 588 15.20 12.11 -4.27
N ARG A 589 15.49 13.03 -3.36
CA ARG A 589 16.49 14.09 -3.50
C ARG A 589 17.23 14.22 -2.18
N MET A 590 18.42 13.62 -2.14
CA MET A 590 19.24 13.53 -0.94
C MET A 590 20.67 13.98 -1.26
N LYS A 591 21.28 14.66 -0.29
CA LYS A 591 22.62 15.24 -0.38
C LYS A 591 23.63 14.20 -0.83
N GLY A 592 24.43 14.55 -1.85
CA GLY A 592 25.46 13.68 -2.41
C GLY A 592 24.95 12.51 -3.28
N MET A 593 23.64 12.35 -3.46
CA MET A 593 23.05 11.22 -4.19
C MET A 593 22.34 11.68 -5.48
N LYS A 594 22.38 10.84 -6.52
CA LYS A 594 21.82 11.16 -7.85
C LYS A 594 20.75 10.15 -8.25
N TYR A 595 19.49 10.51 -8.04
CA TYR A 595 18.33 9.70 -8.43
C TYR A 595 17.81 10.11 -9.80
N MET A 596 17.82 9.17 -10.75
CA MET A 596 17.20 9.33 -12.06
C MET A 596 15.83 8.63 -12.07
N PRO A 597 14.83 9.18 -12.80
CA PRO A 597 13.57 8.49 -13.04
C PRO A 597 13.72 7.22 -13.89
#